data_AF-A0A3S3QRZ3-F1
#
_entry.id   AF-A0A3S3QRZ3-F1
#
_cell.length_a   1.000
_cell.length_b   1.000
_cell.length_c   1.000
_cell.angle_alpha   90.00
_cell.angle_beta   90.00
_cell.angle_gamma   90.00
#
_symmetry.space_group_name_H-M   'P 1'
#
loop_
_entity.id
_entity.type
_entity.pdbx_description
1 polymer ?
#
loop_
_entity_poly.entity_id
_entity_poly.type
_entity_poly.pdbx_seq_one_letter_code
_entity_poly.pdbx_strand_id
1 'polypeptide(L)'
;MKKLLMLCVCLITFIACTKTPQPENFPQTVELQPQASKKLNNDLTIRFTTVLEDSRCPTGVQCAWEGNAEIMLELSGGDLATVHLNTGGMFPRTEVYNATPSPCRS
;
A
#
# COMPACT_ATOMS: atom_id res chain seq x y z
N MET A 1 1.00 58.90 -0.37
CA MET A 1 0.68 57.71 -1.20
C MET A 1 1.96 56.94 -1.59
N LYS A 2 2.76 56.48 -0.62
CA LYS A 2 3.98 55.66 -0.89
C LYS A 2 4.20 54.59 0.18
N LYS A 3 3.73 54.85 1.41
CA LYS A 3 3.58 53.85 2.47
C LYS A 3 2.57 52.75 2.12
N LEU A 4 1.59 53.04 1.25
CA LEU A 4 0.61 52.04 0.76
C LEU A 4 1.22 51.11 -0.30
N LEU A 5 2.21 51.57 -1.08
CA LEU A 5 2.90 50.77 -2.09
C LEU A 5 3.91 49.79 -1.45
N MET A 6 4.48 50.14 -0.29
CA MET A 6 5.39 49.26 0.46
C MET A 6 4.68 48.19 1.30
N LEU A 7 3.40 48.38 1.64
CA LEU A 7 2.63 47.38 2.42
C LEU A 7 2.14 46.21 1.55
N CYS A 8 1.87 46.45 0.25
CA CYS A 8 1.44 45.40 -0.67
C CYS A 8 2.56 44.43 -1.08
N VAL A 9 3.81 44.90 -1.17
CA VAL A 9 4.95 44.06 -1.62
C VAL A 9 5.39 43.06 -0.55
N CYS A 10 5.25 43.37 0.75
CA CYS A 10 5.56 42.45 1.84
C CYS A 10 4.51 41.34 2.05
N LEU A 11 3.29 41.51 1.54
CA LEU A 11 2.22 40.53 1.75
C LEU A 11 2.25 39.37 0.73
N ILE A 12 3.01 39.52 -0.35
CA ILE A 12 3.09 38.54 -1.45
C ILE A 12 4.18 37.48 -1.22
N THR A 13 5.04 37.63 -0.21
CA THR A 13 6.21 36.75 0.01
C THR A 13 5.94 35.54 0.91
N PHE A 14 4.70 35.30 1.35
CA PHE A 14 4.37 34.22 2.29
C PHE A 14 3.61 33.03 1.70
N ILE A 15 3.35 32.98 0.40
CA ILE A 15 2.74 31.79 -0.24
C ILE A 15 3.85 30.85 -0.73
N ALA A 16 4.68 30.37 0.20
CA ALA A 16 5.51 29.19 -0.05
C ALA A 16 4.65 27.97 0.28
N CYS A 17 4.17 27.26 -0.74
CA CYS A 17 3.48 25.99 -0.58
C CYS A 17 4.49 24.96 -0.07
N THR A 18 4.59 24.79 1.25
CA THR A 18 5.36 23.70 1.84
C THR A 18 4.56 22.41 1.65
N LYS A 19 4.74 21.77 0.50
CA LYS A 19 4.34 20.37 0.30
C LYS A 19 5.32 19.52 1.11
N THR A 20 5.11 19.48 2.42
CA THR A 20 5.94 18.72 3.36
C THR A 20 5.90 17.26 2.91
N PRO A 21 7.04 16.63 2.57
CA PRO A 21 7.08 15.19 2.35
C PRO A 21 6.62 14.54 3.64
N GLN A 22 5.41 13.97 3.64
CA GLN A 22 4.87 13.31 4.81
C GLN A 22 5.75 12.07 5.03
N PRO A 23 6.32 11.87 6.23
CA PRO A 23 7.13 10.70 6.50
C PRO A 23 6.30 9.46 6.21
N GLU A 24 6.77 8.65 5.25
CA GLU A 24 6.20 7.35 4.98
C GLU A 24 6.49 6.44 6.17
N ASN A 25 5.48 6.24 7.02
CA ASN A 25 5.56 5.30 8.14
C ASN A 25 5.48 3.88 7.58
N PHE A 26 6.62 3.30 7.23
CA PHE A 26 6.78 1.87 7.07
C PHE A 26 7.37 1.26 8.35
N PRO A 27 6.89 0.09 8.80
CA PRO A 27 5.87 -0.78 8.19
C PRO A 27 4.43 -0.41 8.55
N GLN A 28 3.53 -0.36 7.56
CA GLN A 28 2.10 -0.18 7.77
C GLN A 28 1.38 -1.53 7.77
N THR A 29 0.69 -1.87 8.85
CA THR A 29 -0.22 -3.03 8.88
C THR A 29 -1.55 -2.66 8.21
N VAL A 30 -2.05 -3.54 7.35
CA VAL A 30 -3.28 -3.34 6.59
C VAL A 30 -4.22 -4.51 6.84
N GLU A 31 -5.38 -4.22 7.42
CA GLU A 31 -6.50 -5.17 7.50
C GLU A 31 -7.36 -5.07 6.23
N LEU A 32 -7.68 -6.23 5.65
CA LEU A 32 -8.52 -6.38 4.47
C LEU A 32 -9.50 -7.53 4.71
N GLN A 33 -10.77 -7.27 4.39
CA GLN A 33 -11.75 -8.35 4.24
C GLN A 33 -11.58 -9.02 2.87
N PRO A 34 -11.98 -10.29 2.69
CA PRO A 34 -12.03 -10.90 1.36
C PRO A 34 -12.82 -10.02 0.39
N GLN A 35 -12.36 -9.92 -0.86
CA GLN A 35 -12.94 -9.06 -1.91
C GLN A 35 -12.83 -7.54 -1.66
N ALA A 36 -12.26 -7.10 -0.54
CA ALA A 36 -12.05 -5.69 -0.26
C ALA A 36 -10.75 -5.17 -0.89
N SER A 37 -10.73 -3.86 -1.13
CA SER A 37 -9.54 -3.13 -1.56
C SER A 37 -9.22 -1.99 -0.60
N LYS A 38 -7.94 -1.71 -0.41
CA LYS A 38 -7.47 -0.55 0.38
C LYS A 38 -6.37 0.18 -0.38
N LYS A 39 -6.51 1.51 -0.47
CA LYS A 39 -5.50 2.41 -0.99
C LYS A 39 -4.55 2.85 0.13
N LEU A 40 -3.26 2.87 -0.16
CA LEU A 40 -2.17 3.29 0.72
C LEU A 40 -1.60 4.65 0.27
N ASN A 41 -0.69 5.19 1.08
CA ASN A 41 -0.12 6.54 0.97
C ASN A 41 0.72 6.78 -0.30
N ASN A 42 1.33 5.74 -0.87
CA ASN A 42 2.16 5.79 -2.09
C ASN A 42 1.37 5.51 -3.38
N ASP A 43 0.05 5.78 -3.37
CA ASP A 43 -0.89 5.43 -4.45
C ASP A 43 -1.01 3.92 -4.75
N LEU A 44 -0.39 3.05 -3.95
CA LEU A 44 -0.57 1.61 -4.01
C LEU A 44 -1.98 1.24 -3.52
N THR A 45 -2.73 0.54 -4.35
CA THR A 45 -3.98 -0.10 -3.99
C THR A 45 -3.78 -1.60 -3.93
N ILE A 46 -4.15 -2.19 -2.80
CA ILE A 46 -4.11 -3.64 -2.57
C ILE A 46 -5.55 -4.13 -2.58
N ARG A 47 -5.87 -5.11 -3.42
CA ARG A 47 -7.16 -5.81 -3.43
C ARG A 47 -6.98 -7.26 -3.02
N PHE A 48 -7.75 -7.71 -2.03
CA PHE A 48 -7.87 -9.12 -1.73
C PHE A 48 -8.84 -9.74 -2.72
N THR A 49 -8.35 -10.52 -3.67
CA THR A 49 -9.20 -11.09 -4.72
C THR A 49 -9.92 -12.34 -4.26
N THR A 50 -9.17 -13.37 -3.83
CA THR A 50 -9.75 -14.66 -3.41
C THR A 50 -8.81 -15.46 -2.53
N VAL A 51 -9.37 -16.39 -1.77
CA VAL A 51 -8.63 -17.52 -1.21
C VAL A 51 -8.56 -18.60 -2.30
N LEU A 52 -7.37 -19.10 -2.60
CA LEU A 52 -7.14 -20.15 -3.59
C LEU A 52 -7.19 -21.53 -2.94
N GLU A 53 -6.57 -21.67 -1.77
CA GLU A 53 -6.59 -22.89 -0.96
C GLU A 53 -6.64 -22.53 0.53
N ASP A 54 -7.30 -23.37 1.32
CA ASP A 54 -7.20 -23.35 2.78
C ASP A 54 -7.24 -24.78 3.35
N SER A 55 -6.06 -25.36 3.54
CA SER A 55 -5.82 -26.68 4.13
C SER A 55 -5.20 -26.61 5.52
N ARG A 56 -5.23 -25.43 6.16
CA ARG A 56 -4.59 -25.19 7.47
C ARG A 56 -5.14 -26.14 8.53
N CYS A 57 -4.23 -26.66 9.36
CA CYS A 57 -4.60 -27.49 10.50
C CYS A 57 -5.50 -26.69 11.49
N PRO A 58 -6.71 -27.17 11.83
CA PRO A 58 -7.60 -26.47 12.75
C PRO A 58 -7.01 -26.32 14.15
N THR A 59 -7.39 -25.25 14.86
CA THR A 59 -6.96 -25.00 16.23
C THR A 59 -7.34 -26.17 17.16
N GLY A 60 -6.35 -26.69 17.90
CA GLY A 60 -6.55 -27.78 18.85
C GLY A 60 -6.51 -29.20 18.26
N VAL A 61 -6.22 -29.33 16.97
CA VAL A 61 -6.05 -30.63 16.29
C VAL A 61 -4.57 -30.95 16.12
N GLN A 62 -4.19 -32.20 16.36
CA GLN A 62 -2.86 -32.70 16.03
C GLN A 62 -2.84 -33.21 14.59
N CYS A 63 -2.37 -32.37 13.67
CA CYS A 63 -2.15 -32.78 12.29
C CYS A 63 -0.75 -33.37 12.10
N ALA A 64 -0.60 -34.27 11.12
CA ALA A 64 0.71 -34.77 10.70
C ALA A 64 1.52 -33.71 9.90
N TRP A 65 0.82 -32.72 9.36
CA TRP A 65 1.33 -31.61 8.54
C TRP A 65 0.64 -30.29 8.93
N GLU A 66 1.31 -29.14 8.75
CA GLU A 66 0.79 -27.82 9.13
C GLU A 66 -0.35 -27.32 8.21
N GLY A 67 -0.37 -27.78 6.96
CA GLY A 67 -1.27 -27.29 5.91
C GLY A 67 -0.84 -25.92 5.36
N ASN A 68 -1.62 -25.38 4.43
CA ASN A 68 -1.38 -24.05 3.86
C ASN A 68 -2.69 -23.31 3.60
N ALA A 69 -2.69 -22.00 3.76
CA ALA A 69 -3.67 -21.15 3.11
C ALA A 69 -2.96 -20.22 2.12
N GLU A 70 -3.50 -20.18 0.91
CA GLU A 70 -3.01 -19.36 -0.18
C GLU A 70 -4.08 -18.34 -0.57
N ILE A 71 -3.67 -17.07 -0.65
CA ILE A 71 -4.54 -15.98 -1.10
C ILE A 71 -3.93 -15.30 -2.31
N MET A 72 -4.81 -14.79 -3.17
CA MET A 72 -4.44 -13.97 -4.32
C MET A 72 -4.78 -12.51 -4.04
N LEU A 73 -3.79 -11.64 -4.20
CA LEU A 73 -3.95 -10.19 -4.16
C LEU A 73 -3.66 -9.57 -5.52
N GLU A 74 -4.34 -8.48 -5.82
CA GLU A 74 -3.99 -7.57 -6.92
C GLU A 74 -3.40 -6.28 -6.35
N LEU A 75 -2.24 -5.88 -6.87
CA LEU A 75 -1.53 -4.67 -6.50
C LEU A 75 -1.55 -3.69 -7.67
N SER A 76 -1.90 -2.44 -7.39
CA SER A 76 -1.94 -1.37 -8.40
C SER A 76 -1.45 -0.06 -7.82
N GLY A 77 -0.25 0.37 -8.21
CA GLY A 77 0.34 1.68 -7.88
C GLY A 77 1.35 2.13 -8.94
N GLY A 78 1.26 1.51 -10.12
CA GLY A 78 2.22 1.47 -11.21
C GLY A 78 1.69 0.41 -12.18
N ASP A 79 2.49 -0.62 -12.47
CA ASP A 79 2.04 -1.79 -13.23
C ASP A 79 1.10 -2.68 -12.40
N LEU A 80 0.04 -3.19 -13.00
CA LEU A 80 -0.85 -4.15 -12.33
C LEU A 80 -0.08 -5.46 -12.09
N ALA A 81 -0.04 -5.90 -10.83
CA ALA A 81 0.59 -7.16 -10.46
C ALA A 81 -0.38 -8.05 -9.68
N THR A 82 -0.30 -9.35 -9.93
CA THR A 82 -0.98 -10.38 -9.13
C THR A 82 0.07 -11.06 -8.26
N VAL A 83 -0.20 -11.13 -6.96
CA VAL A 83 0.72 -11.73 -5.97
C VAL A 83 0.01 -12.79 -5.15
N HIS A 84 0.77 -13.82 -4.79
CA HIS A 84 0.28 -14.97 -4.03
C HIS A 84 0.96 -14.96 -2.67
N LEU A 85 0.18 -14.99 -1.58
CA LEU A 85 0.71 -15.04 -0.23
C LEU A 85 0.25 -16.30 0.48
N ASN A 86 1.18 -16.93 1.18
CA ASN A 86 1.00 -18.22 1.83
C ASN A 86 1.15 -18.13 3.35
N THR A 87 0.55 -19.08 4.06
CA THR A 87 0.80 -19.27 5.50
C THR A 87 1.86 -20.33 5.78
N GLY A 88 1.95 -21.37 4.95
CA GLY A 88 2.87 -22.50 5.12
C GLY A 88 4.32 -22.12 4.84
N GLY A 89 5.26 -22.76 5.54
CA GLY A 89 6.69 -22.43 5.44
C GLY A 89 7.37 -22.86 4.13
N MET A 90 6.73 -23.74 3.37
CA MET A 90 7.27 -24.27 2.10
C MET A 90 7.09 -23.32 0.90
N PHE A 91 6.29 -22.26 1.03
CA PHE A 91 5.97 -21.33 -0.05
C PHE A 91 6.31 -19.87 0.33
N PRO A 92 6.46 -18.95 -0.65
CA PRO A 92 6.70 -17.53 -0.37
C PRO A 92 5.58 -16.92 0.49
N ARG A 93 5.98 -16.27 1.59
CA ARG A 93 5.09 -15.57 2.54
C ARG A 93 5.15 -14.05 2.42
N THR A 94 6.04 -13.56 1.57
CA THR A 94 6.29 -12.14 1.31
C THR A 94 6.53 -12.00 -0.18
N GLU A 95 6.00 -10.92 -0.75
CA GLU A 95 6.25 -10.55 -2.15
C GLU A 95 6.75 -9.11 -2.21
N VAL A 96 7.71 -8.86 -3.11
CA VAL A 96 8.27 -7.52 -3.34
C VAL A 96 7.61 -6.94 -4.57
N TYR A 97 6.86 -5.85 -4.38
CA TYR A 97 6.26 -5.11 -5.47
C TYR A 97 7.09 -3.87 -5.79
N ASN A 98 7.84 -3.94 -6.89
CA ASN A 98 8.57 -2.80 -7.44
C ASN A 98 7.65 -2.06 -8.40
N ALA A 99 6.99 -1.01 -7.93
CA ALA A 99 6.25 -0.13 -8.84
C ALA A 99 7.22 0.56 -9.79
N THR A 100 7.07 0.37 -11.10
CA THR A 100 7.67 1.28 -12.07
C THR A 100 7.02 2.66 -11.88
N PRO A 101 7.77 3.75 -11.63
CA PRO A 101 7.16 5.07 -11.51
C PRO A 101 6.44 5.39 -12.82
N SER A 102 5.11 5.55 -12.75
CA SER A 102 4.35 6.03 -13.90
C SER A 102 4.93 7.39 -14.33
N PRO A 103 5.20 7.63 -15.63
CA PRO A 103 5.75 8.89 -16.08
C PRO A 103 4.81 10.02 -15.66
N CYS A 104 5.35 11.00 -14.93
CA CYS A 104 4.61 12.16 -14.43
C CYS A 104 3.75 12.73 -15.56
N ARG A 105 2.42 12.64 -15.42
CA ARG A 105 1.48 13.24 -16.37
C ARG A 105 1.53 14.76 -16.14
N SER A 106 2.14 15.49 -17.09
CA SER A 106 2.20 16.96 -17.13
C SER A 106 0.82 17.58 -17.32
#